data_AF-A0A1E1V850-F1
#
_entry.id   AF-A0A1E1V850-F1
#
_cell.length_a   1.000
_cell.length_b   1.000
_cell.length_c   1.000
_cell.angle_alpha   90.00
_cell.angle_beta   90.00
_cell.angle_gamma   90.00
#
_symmetry.space_group_name_H-M   'P 1'
#
loop_
_entity.id
_entity.type
_entity.pdbx_description
1 polymer ?
#
loop_
_entity_poly.entity_id
_entity_poly.type
_entity_poly.pdbx_seq_one_letter_code
_entity_poly.pdbx_strand_id
1 'polypeptide(L)'
;MSPLSIKVLAFGISVDALLASIGRDAGQRRPRLMEAVQTGAVFGIIETITPLVGWTAGIAASQFVAAVDHWIAFALLGVVGGRMVYHALQRPSEAAHHSVGRGSLTVLLATAIGTSIDAMAVGVSLAFLDVNILVIALAIGAATFLMPTSGMLAGRFIGAQFGR
;
A
#
# COMPACT_ATOMS: atom_id res chain seq x y z
N MET A 1 -1.44 -8.48 21.02
CA MET A 1 -0.77 -9.15 19.87
C MET A 1 0.70 -9.40 20.18
N SER A 2 1.28 -10.49 19.69
CA SER A 2 2.73 -10.73 19.85
C SER A 2 3.55 -9.79 18.95
N PRO A 3 4.77 -9.37 19.34
CA PRO A 3 5.66 -8.58 18.49
C PRO A 3 6.01 -9.26 17.17
N LEU A 4 5.98 -10.60 17.12
CA LEU A 4 6.19 -11.37 15.90
C LEU A 4 5.03 -11.17 14.91
N SER A 5 3.78 -11.23 15.39
CA SER A 5 2.59 -11.04 14.55
C SER A 5 2.57 -9.66 13.90
N ILE A 6 2.96 -8.62 14.65
CA ILE A 6 3.03 -7.24 14.12
C ILE A 6 4.07 -7.16 13.00
N LYS A 7 5.25 -7.77 13.19
CA LYS A 7 6.30 -7.79 12.16
C LYS A 7 5.85 -8.53 10.91
N VAL A 8 5.23 -9.70 11.06
CA VAL A 8 4.73 -10.48 9.91
C VAL A 8 3.64 -9.73 9.16
N LEU A 9 2.69 -9.11 9.87
CA LEU A 9 1.64 -8.30 9.27
C LEU A 9 2.22 -7.09 8.52
N ALA A 10 3.10 -6.33 9.17
CA ALA A 10 3.73 -5.16 8.57
C ALA A 10 4.51 -5.52 7.30
N PHE A 11 5.28 -6.60 7.35
CA PHE A 11 6.06 -7.06 6.19
C PHE A 11 5.15 -7.56 5.07
N GLY A 12 4.07 -8.28 5.39
CA GLY A 12 3.11 -8.79 4.42
C GLY A 12 2.40 -7.70 3.63
N ILE A 13 1.91 -6.67 4.32
CA ILE A 13 1.25 -5.51 3.69
C ILE A 13 2.23 -4.72 2.82
N SER A 14 3.48 -4.60 3.26
CA SER A 14 4.50 -3.79 2.56
C SER A 14 4.96 -4.40 1.22
N VAL A 15 4.60 -5.65 0.91
CA VAL A 15 5.02 -6.34 -0.32
C VAL A 15 4.47 -5.66 -1.57
N ASP A 16 3.23 -5.17 -1.55
CA ASP A 16 2.62 -4.55 -2.72
C ASP A 16 3.32 -3.23 -3.08
N ALA A 17 3.72 -2.44 -2.07
CA ALA A 17 4.54 -1.26 -2.25
C ALA A 17 5.94 -1.58 -2.81
N LEU A 18 6.56 -2.68 -2.34
CA LEU A 18 7.83 -3.17 -2.85
C LEU A 18 7.72 -3.51 -4.34
N LEU A 19 6.74 -4.34 -4.71
CA LEU A 19 6.53 -4.78 -6.09
C LEU A 19 6.21 -3.60 -7.02
N ALA A 20 5.37 -2.67 -6.56
CA ALA A 20 5.04 -1.44 -7.29
C ALA A 20 6.29 -0.58 -7.56
N SER A 21 7.18 -0.45 -6.58
CA SER A 21 8.42 0.33 -6.73
C SER A 21 9.44 -0.31 -7.69
N ILE A 22 9.56 -1.64 -7.65
CA ILE A 22 10.43 -2.39 -8.57
C ILE A 22 9.89 -2.31 -10.00
N GLY A 23 8.58 -2.49 -10.20
CA GLY A 23 7.95 -2.41 -11.52
C GLY A 23 8.10 -1.03 -12.16
N ARG A 24 8.09 0.04 -11.36
CA ARG A 24 8.37 1.41 -11.80
C ARG A 24 9.82 1.61 -12.21
N ASP A 25 10.75 1.00 -11.49
CA ASP A 25 12.19 1.19 -11.69
C ASP A 25 12.74 0.35 -12.86
N ALA A 26 12.10 -0.77 -13.20
CA ALA A 26 12.48 -1.62 -14.33
C ALA A 26 12.51 -0.87 -15.69
N GLY A 27 11.79 0.24 -15.81
CA GLY A 27 11.81 1.12 -17.00
C GLY A 27 12.80 2.28 -16.93
N GLN A 28 13.43 2.55 -15.78
CA GLN A 28 14.36 3.66 -15.59
C GLN A 28 15.81 3.19 -15.57
N ARG A 29 16.69 3.90 -16.29
CA ARG A 29 18.03 3.40 -16.58
C ARG A 29 18.94 3.28 -15.35
N ARG A 30 18.72 4.07 -14.27
CA ARG A 30 19.31 3.93 -12.92
C ARG A 30 18.55 4.82 -11.91
N PRO A 31 17.89 4.29 -10.86
CA PRO A 31 17.29 5.14 -9.85
C PRO A 31 18.37 5.89 -9.07
N ARG A 32 18.12 7.17 -8.82
CA ARG A 32 18.92 7.94 -7.86
C ARG A 32 18.52 7.51 -6.44
N LEU A 33 19.47 7.52 -5.51
CA LEU A 33 19.18 7.21 -4.10
C LEU A 33 18.06 8.12 -3.55
N MET A 34 18.04 9.37 -4.00
CA MET A 34 16.99 10.34 -3.67
C MET A 34 15.60 9.89 -4.14
N GLU A 35 15.48 9.28 -5.33
CA GLU A 35 14.20 8.81 -5.87
C GLU A 35 13.71 7.56 -5.13
N ALA A 36 14.62 6.67 -4.72
CA ALA A 36 14.29 5.51 -3.89
C ALA A 36 13.76 5.95 -2.52
N VAL A 37 14.45 6.88 -1.86
CA VAL A 37 14.03 7.42 -0.55
C VAL A 37 12.72 8.20 -0.68
N GLN A 38 12.55 9.00 -1.74
CA GLN A 38 11.30 9.72 -1.98
C GLN A 38 10.13 8.76 -2.22
N THR A 39 10.35 7.71 -3.00
CA THR A 39 9.36 6.66 -3.26
C THR A 39 8.97 5.95 -1.96
N GLY A 40 9.95 5.48 -1.19
CA GLY A 40 9.70 4.86 0.11
C GLY A 40 9.00 5.81 1.09
N ALA A 41 9.34 7.11 1.11
CA ALA A 41 8.69 8.10 1.96
C ALA A 41 7.21 8.27 1.60
N VAL A 42 6.87 8.35 0.31
CA VAL A 42 5.48 8.49 -0.14
C VAL A 42 4.67 7.25 0.25
N PHE A 43 5.16 6.05 -0.07
CA PHE A 43 4.46 4.81 0.31
C PHE A 43 4.35 4.68 1.83
N GLY A 44 5.44 4.89 2.57
CA GLY A 44 5.45 4.78 4.03
C GLY A 44 4.49 5.74 4.73
N ILE A 45 4.38 6.99 4.27
CA ILE A 45 3.42 7.96 4.82
C ILE A 45 1.99 7.50 4.55
N ILE A 46 1.69 7.11 3.31
CA ILE A 46 0.35 6.65 2.92
C ILE A 46 -0.03 5.40 3.71
N GLU A 47 0.87 4.42 3.82
CA GLU A 47 0.63 3.19 4.57
C GLU A 47 0.65 3.37 6.10
N THR A 48 1.13 4.49 6.62
CA THR A 48 0.94 4.84 8.03
C THR A 48 -0.46 5.40 8.26
N ILE A 49 -0.90 6.30 7.38
CA ILE A 49 -2.19 6.99 7.52
C ILE A 49 -3.35 6.04 7.23
N THR A 50 -3.20 5.16 6.25
CA THR A 50 -4.30 4.37 5.70
C THR A 50 -4.89 3.34 6.69
N PRO A 51 -4.09 2.58 7.46
CA PRO A 51 -4.60 1.73 8.53
C PRO A 51 -5.32 2.52 9.63
N LEU A 52 -4.89 3.75 9.91
CA LEU A 52 -5.55 4.62 10.90
C LEU A 52 -6.93 5.05 10.40
N VAL A 53 -7.04 5.41 9.12
CA VAL A 53 -8.33 5.72 8.48
C VAL A 53 -9.25 4.49 8.47
N GLY A 54 -8.70 3.32 8.13
CA GLY A 54 -9.46 2.06 8.21
C GLY A 54 -9.94 1.75 9.62
N TRP A 55 -9.07 1.94 10.62
CA TRP A 55 -9.41 1.70 12.03
C TRP A 55 -10.47 2.66 12.56
N THR A 56 -10.38 3.96 12.26
CA THR A 56 -11.43 4.92 12.65
C THR A 56 -12.75 4.62 11.97
N ALA A 57 -12.74 4.24 10.69
CA ALA A 57 -13.92 3.76 9.98
C ALA A 57 -14.49 2.48 10.61
N GLY A 58 -13.63 1.56 11.06
CA GLY A 58 -14.02 0.34 11.76
C GLY A 58 -14.65 0.58 13.12
N ILE A 59 -14.10 1.51 13.93
CA ILE A 59 -14.72 1.95 15.19
C ILE A 59 -16.04 2.67 14.92
N ALA A 60 -16.05 3.54 13.90
CA ALA A 60 -17.26 4.23 13.52
C ALA A 60 -18.34 3.24 13.06
N ALA A 61 -17.97 2.16 12.39
CA ALA A 61 -18.88 1.08 12.06
C ALA A 61 -19.32 0.31 13.31
N SER A 62 -18.42 -0.03 14.25
CA SER A 62 -18.77 -0.83 15.43
C SER A 62 -19.83 -0.17 16.32
N GLN A 63 -19.83 1.16 16.43
CA GLN A 63 -20.90 1.91 17.12
C GLN A 63 -22.26 1.88 16.39
N PHE A 64 -22.30 1.68 15.06
CA PHE A 64 -23.53 1.49 14.27
C PHE A 64 -23.93 0.01 14.14
N VAL A 65 -22.97 -0.91 14.24
CA VAL A 65 -23.11 -2.36 14.04
C VAL A 65 -23.69 -3.08 15.25
N ALA A 66 -23.70 -2.46 16.44
CA ALA A 66 -24.40 -3.01 17.63
C ALA A 66 -25.91 -3.31 17.41
N ALA A 67 -26.51 -2.86 16.29
CA ALA A 67 -27.86 -3.22 15.87
C ALA A 67 -27.95 -3.99 14.53
N VAL A 68 -26.87 -4.12 13.73
CA VAL A 68 -26.92 -4.67 12.36
C VAL A 68 -25.62 -5.43 12.04
N ASP A 69 -25.44 -6.58 12.70
CA ASP A 69 -24.16 -7.32 12.79
C ASP A 69 -23.60 -7.92 11.48
N HIS A 70 -24.41 -8.21 10.45
CA HIS A 70 -23.94 -9.01 9.29
C HIS A 70 -24.00 -8.29 7.93
N TRP A 71 -24.96 -7.38 7.74
CA TRP A 71 -25.18 -6.76 6.43
C TRP A 71 -24.19 -5.64 6.11
N ILE A 72 -23.61 -5.01 7.12
CA ILE A 72 -22.66 -3.90 6.95
C ILE A 72 -21.30 -4.41 6.45
N ALA A 73 -20.81 -5.54 6.97
CA ALA A 73 -19.61 -6.21 6.45
C ALA A 73 -19.80 -6.64 4.99
N PHE A 74 -20.98 -7.18 4.65
CA PHE A 74 -21.34 -7.54 3.28
C PHE A 74 -21.40 -6.32 2.35
N ALA A 75 -21.97 -5.20 2.81
CA ALA A 75 -22.05 -3.97 2.03
C ALA A 75 -20.67 -3.32 1.82
N LEU A 76 -19.83 -3.26 2.87
CA LEU A 76 -18.46 -2.75 2.77
C LEU A 76 -17.60 -3.62 1.84
N LEU A 77 -17.66 -4.95 1.99
CA LEU A 77 -16.95 -5.88 1.12
C LEU A 77 -17.48 -5.82 -0.32
N GLY A 78 -18.80 -5.67 -0.49
CA GLY A 78 -19.44 -5.50 -1.79
C GLY A 78 -19.05 -4.20 -2.48
N VAL A 79 -18.94 -3.09 -1.74
CA VAL A 79 -18.49 -1.79 -2.27
C VAL A 79 -17.00 -1.84 -2.62
N VAL A 80 -16.15 -2.38 -1.74
CA VAL A 80 -14.69 -2.48 -1.99
C VAL A 80 -14.41 -3.45 -3.15
N GLY A 81 -14.97 -4.66 -3.09
CA GLY A 81 -14.83 -5.67 -4.14
C GLY A 81 -15.46 -5.21 -5.46
N GLY A 82 -16.63 -4.58 -5.43
CA GLY A 82 -17.28 -4.00 -6.59
C GLY A 82 -16.46 -2.88 -7.23
N ARG A 83 -15.84 -2.00 -6.42
CA ARG A 83 -14.94 -0.95 -6.91
C ARG A 83 -13.68 -1.53 -7.55
N MET A 84 -13.12 -2.61 -7.00
CA MET A 84 -11.99 -3.33 -7.61
C MET A 84 -12.37 -3.95 -8.96
N VAL A 85 -13.51 -4.63 -9.03
CA VAL A 85 -14.04 -5.22 -10.28
C VAL A 85 -14.33 -4.15 -11.32
N TYR A 86 -14.94 -3.03 -10.91
CA TYR A 86 -15.18 -1.88 -11.78
C TYR A 86 -13.88 -1.32 -12.34
N HIS A 87 -12.87 -1.07 -11.50
CA HIS A 87 -11.55 -0.60 -11.96
C HIS A 87 -10.83 -1.62 -12.86
N ALA A 88 -11.02 -2.92 -12.64
CA ALA A 88 -10.47 -3.97 -13.49
C ALA A 88 -11.15 -4.03 -14.87
N LEU A 89 -12.49 -3.88 -14.91
CA LEU A 89 -13.29 -3.89 -16.14
C LEU A 89 -13.16 -2.59 -16.94
N GLN A 90 -12.85 -1.49 -16.27
CA GLN A 90 -12.77 -0.16 -16.87
C GLN A 90 -11.38 0.18 -17.40
N ARG A 91 -10.42 -0.78 -17.41
CA ARG A 91 -9.16 -0.63 -18.14
C ARG A 91 -9.48 -0.49 -19.64
N PRO A 92 -9.39 0.71 -20.24
CA PRO A 92 -9.32 0.80 -21.68
C PRO A 92 -7.93 0.28 -22.05
N SER A 93 -7.85 -0.42 -23.17
CA SER A 93 -6.61 -0.86 -23.80
C SER A 93 -5.75 0.34 -24.20
N GLU A 94 -5.12 1.04 -23.26
CA GLU A 94 -4.04 1.98 -23.57
C GLU A 94 -2.71 1.23 -23.56
N ALA A 95 -2.51 0.51 -24.66
CA ALA A 95 -1.17 0.34 -25.20
C ALA A 95 -0.75 1.69 -25.83
N ALA A 96 -0.11 2.57 -25.06
CA ALA A 96 0.71 3.68 -25.58
C ALA A 96 1.50 4.30 -24.40
N HIS A 97 2.78 3.94 -24.22
CA HIS A 97 3.88 4.84 -24.59
C HIS A 97 3.57 6.34 -24.40
N HIS A 98 3.72 6.91 -23.20
CA HIS A 98 4.02 8.36 -23.09
C HIS A 98 4.92 8.69 -21.88
N SER A 99 6.19 8.90 -22.21
CA SER A 99 7.16 9.82 -21.57
C SER A 99 7.37 9.77 -20.05
N VAL A 100 8.57 9.32 -19.70
CA VAL A 100 9.25 9.34 -18.38
C VAL A 100 9.50 10.77 -17.82
N GLY A 101 8.78 11.80 -18.28
CA GLY A 101 9.18 13.20 -18.08
C GLY A 101 8.53 13.99 -16.94
N ARG A 102 7.21 13.87 -16.72
CA ARG A 102 6.47 14.81 -15.83
C ARG A 102 5.34 14.18 -14.99
N GLY A 103 4.94 12.93 -15.26
CA GLY A 103 3.89 12.20 -14.53
C GLY A 103 4.37 11.31 -13.37
N SER A 104 5.66 11.35 -13.05
CA SER A 104 6.32 10.48 -12.07
C SER A 104 5.64 10.50 -10.69
N LEU A 105 5.34 11.68 -10.14
CA LEU A 105 4.76 11.79 -8.80
C LEU A 105 3.26 11.45 -8.77
N THR A 106 2.50 11.84 -9.79
CA THR A 106 1.06 11.52 -9.88
C THR A 106 0.84 10.02 -10.01
N VAL A 107 1.63 9.34 -10.84
CA VAL A 107 1.61 7.88 -10.95
C VAL A 107 2.05 7.23 -9.65
N LEU A 108 3.10 7.76 -8.99
CA LEU A 108 3.54 7.25 -7.68
C LEU A 108 2.41 7.33 -6.65
N LEU A 109 1.75 8.49 -6.57
CA LEU A 109 0.69 8.75 -5.62
C LEU A 109 -0.55 7.90 -5.93
N ALA A 110 -0.94 7.78 -7.20
CA ALA A 110 -2.05 6.93 -7.62
C ALA A 110 -1.77 5.45 -7.32
N THR A 111 -0.55 4.97 -7.56
CA THR A 111 -0.18 3.59 -7.22
C THR A 111 -0.15 3.37 -5.71
N ALA A 112 0.42 4.30 -4.94
CA ALA A 112 0.47 4.19 -3.48
C ALA A 112 -0.92 4.21 -2.83
N ILE A 113 -1.83 5.05 -3.34
CA ILE A 113 -3.24 5.04 -2.91
C ILE A 113 -3.93 3.73 -3.32
N GLY A 114 -3.61 3.22 -4.51
CA GLY A 114 -4.19 1.98 -5.03
C GLY A 114 -3.78 0.75 -4.22
N THR A 115 -2.50 0.65 -3.86
CA THR A 115 -2.00 -0.45 -3.02
C THR A 115 -2.55 -0.35 -1.61
N SER A 116 -2.55 0.83 -0.99
CA SER A 116 -2.93 1.02 0.42
C SER A 116 -4.37 0.65 0.79
N ILE A 117 -5.22 0.35 -0.19
CA ILE A 117 -6.58 -0.15 0.06
C ILE A 117 -6.53 -1.46 0.87
N ASP A 118 -5.50 -2.28 0.70
CA ASP A 118 -5.31 -3.51 1.47
C ASP A 118 -5.05 -3.24 2.96
N ALA A 119 -4.18 -2.27 3.26
CA ALA A 119 -3.82 -1.84 4.59
C ALA A 119 -4.98 -1.12 5.29
N MET A 120 -5.83 -0.43 4.52
CA MET A 120 -7.09 0.12 5.02
C MET A 120 -8.01 -1.00 5.50
N ALA A 121 -8.18 -2.06 4.71
CA ALA A 121 -9.01 -3.20 5.09
C ALA A 121 -8.47 -3.93 6.33
N VAL A 122 -7.15 -4.04 6.43
CA VAL A 122 -6.49 -4.51 7.66
C VAL A 122 -6.81 -3.57 8.83
N GLY A 123 -6.70 -2.25 8.65
CA GLY A 123 -7.04 -1.24 9.66
C GLY A 123 -8.47 -1.39 10.20
N VAL A 124 -9.45 -1.58 9.31
CA VAL A 124 -10.85 -1.88 9.70
C VAL A 124 -10.92 -3.15 10.54
N SER A 125 -10.20 -4.20 10.14
CA SER A 125 -10.18 -5.48 10.86
C SER A 125 -9.55 -5.35 12.26
N LEU A 126 -8.51 -4.53 12.39
CA LEU A 126 -7.86 -4.23 13.67
C LEU A 126 -8.76 -3.43 14.63
N ALA A 127 -9.80 -2.76 14.15
CA ALA A 127 -10.75 -2.04 15.01
C ALA A 127 -11.58 -2.97 15.91
N PHE A 128 -11.72 -4.24 15.52
CA PHE A 128 -12.38 -5.27 16.31
C PHE A 128 -11.44 -6.00 17.26
N LEU A 129 -10.15 -5.67 17.22
CA LEU A 129 -9.12 -6.24 18.09
C LEU A 129 -8.68 -5.19 19.10
N ASP A 130 -8.55 -5.58 20.36
CA ASP A 130 -8.05 -4.70 21.43
C ASP A 130 -6.52 -4.57 21.33
N VAL A 131 -6.07 -3.80 20.33
CA VAL A 131 -4.66 -3.65 19.97
C VAL A 131 -4.29 -2.18 19.79
N ASN A 132 -3.03 -1.86 20.08
CA ASN A 132 -2.51 -0.52 19.87
C ASN A 132 -2.28 -0.26 18.37
N ILE A 133 -3.26 0.36 17.72
CA ILE A 133 -3.22 0.67 16.29
C ILE A 133 -2.04 1.56 15.92
N LEU A 134 -1.61 2.49 16.80
CA LEU A 134 -0.49 3.39 16.51
C LEU A 134 0.80 2.60 16.33
N VAL A 135 1.05 1.60 17.18
CA VAL A 135 2.23 0.73 17.06
C VAL A 135 2.18 -0.07 15.76
N ILE A 136 1.01 -0.57 15.38
CA ILE A 136 0.85 -1.37 14.14
C ILE A 136 1.01 -0.48 12.90
N ALA A 137 0.35 0.68 12.86
CA ALA A 137 0.43 1.63 11.75
C ALA A 137 1.86 2.14 11.55
N LEU A 138 2.57 2.47 12.63
CA LEU A 138 3.99 2.85 12.55
C LEU A 138 4.88 1.71 12.06
N ALA A 139 4.60 0.46 12.48
CA ALA A 139 5.33 -0.70 12.01
C ALA A 139 5.11 -0.96 10.52
N ILE A 140 3.85 -0.87 10.04
CA ILE A 140 3.51 -0.99 8.61
C ILE A 140 4.21 0.12 7.83
N GLY A 141 4.05 1.38 8.24
CA GLY A 141 4.68 2.52 7.58
C GLY A 141 6.20 2.44 7.52
N ALA A 142 6.85 2.00 8.60
CA ALA A 142 8.30 1.80 8.62
C ALA A 142 8.74 0.65 7.71
N ALA A 143 8.02 -0.47 7.71
CA ALA A 143 8.29 -1.58 6.80
C ALA A 143 8.11 -1.16 5.33
N THR A 144 7.04 -0.42 5.04
CA THR A 144 6.71 0.14 3.73
C THR A 144 7.69 1.23 3.31
N PHE A 145 8.33 1.94 4.24
CA PHE A 145 9.40 2.87 3.89
C PHE A 145 10.67 2.11 3.47
N LEU A 146 11.06 1.11 4.27
CA LEU A 146 12.32 0.39 4.11
C LEU A 146 12.32 -0.55 2.90
N MET A 147 11.21 -1.26 2.67
CA MET A 147 11.11 -2.25 1.61
C MET A 147 11.30 -1.65 0.20
N PRO A 148 10.45 -0.73 -0.29
CA PRO A 148 10.60 -0.10 -1.61
C PRO A 148 11.97 0.58 -1.77
N THR A 149 12.42 1.29 -0.74
CA THR A 149 13.73 1.97 -0.76
C THR A 149 14.86 0.96 -0.98
N SER A 150 14.88 -0.13 -0.19
CA SER A 150 15.89 -1.17 -0.34
C SER A 150 15.75 -1.97 -1.63
N GLY A 151 14.52 -2.25 -2.08
CA GLY A 151 14.21 -2.94 -3.33
C GLY A 151 14.71 -2.21 -4.56
N MET A 152 14.47 -0.90 -4.64
CA MET A 152 14.99 -0.06 -5.73
C MET A 152 16.53 0.03 -5.70
N LEU A 153 17.13 0.16 -4.51
CA LEU A 153 18.58 0.20 -4.38
C LEU A 153 19.25 -1.14 -4.74
N ALA A 154 18.65 -2.26 -4.33
CA ALA A 154 19.09 -3.60 -4.69
C ALA A 154 18.91 -3.85 -6.20
N GLY A 155 17.79 -3.44 -6.79
CA GLY A 155 17.54 -3.48 -8.23
C GLY A 155 18.60 -2.74 -9.03
N ARG A 156 19.02 -1.56 -8.57
CA ARG A 156 20.14 -0.82 -9.16
C ARG A 156 21.46 -1.59 -9.15
N PHE A 157 21.78 -2.25 -8.04
CA PHE A 157 23.03 -3.00 -7.89
C PHE A 157 23.04 -4.24 -8.80
N ILE A 158 21.95 -5.00 -8.80
CA ILE A 158 21.78 -6.19 -9.63
C ILE A 158 21.77 -5.82 -11.12
N GLY A 159 21.05 -4.76 -11.51
CA GLY A 159 21.04 -4.25 -12.88
C GLY A 159 22.41 -3.74 -13.35
N ALA A 160 23.22 -3.18 -12.45
CA ALA A 160 24.59 -2.78 -12.78
C ALA A 160 25.55 -3.97 -12.97
N GLN A 161 25.31 -5.08 -12.29
CA GLN A 161 26.19 -6.26 -12.30
C GLN A 161 25.80 -7.30 -13.35
N PHE A 162 24.49 -7.47 -13.63
CA PHE A 162 23.95 -8.49 -14.54
C PHE A 162 23.24 -7.93 -15.79
N GLY A 163 23.11 -6.61 -15.92
CA GLY A 163 22.49 -5.96 -17.09
C GLY A 163 23.38 -5.88 -18.33
N ARG A 164 24.13 -6.95 -18.63
CA ARG A 164 24.85 -7.15 -19.89
C ARG A 164 24.12 -8.19 -20.73
#